data_AF-A0A2E3KMG2-F1
#
_entry.id   AF-A0A2E3KMG2-F1
#
_cell.length_a   1.000
_cell.length_b   1.000
_cell.length_c   1.000
_cell.angle_alpha   90.00
_cell.angle_beta   90.00
_cell.angle_gamma   90.00
#
_symmetry.space_group_name_H-M   'P 1'
#
loop_
_entity.id
_entity.type
_entity.pdbx_description
1 polymer ?
#
loop_
_entity_poly.entity_id
_entity_poly.type
_entity_poly.pdbx_seq_one_letter_code
_entity_poly.pdbx_strand_id
1 'polypeptide(L)'
;MQDGSSPMPVITLAGDQADSVTWMVDALVHFLLIDFAIRVLLITFVLIRKSKQPQTALTWVILLMGLPILGFVLYGLFGEERFGYFRKKRHAAAVKRVDMPGVHANSVAENRVALQMTSSQIASLAEQVSGSAPVSGNQITLLGDSERFVTMLSADIRAAEEEVHLLFFIYLDDAAGQMVADAMIEAAKKGVVCRLLVDAVGSKRFLRSKLVHTMREHGIEVVGALPVNPIRMLFSRLDLRNHRKIAVIDGQIGYTGSNNLAEAAFAIKPDFAPWVDCSIRIDGPATKELQILFIEDWHFETGKLPEVPLNRQPKNREQGLPVQIIATGPNFYNEATTQIVQACIHQASHELVLTTPYFVPDETTIKNLCVCARRGVQTTLVVPARNDSWMVAAASRSNYEPLLNAGVDIHEFNGGLLHAKTITIDREIGVVMSANLDRRSFNLNFECGGIIYDSDFAVQLRDLQQSYIERSGRIEEHEWLKRGLARRVGNTLAGFLSPIL
;
A
#
# COMPACT_ATOMS: atom_id res chain seq x y z
N MET A 1 -37.30 -97.62 -6.60
CA MET A 1 -36.28 -97.61 -5.53
C MET A 1 -35.67 -96.22 -5.59
N GLN A 2 -36.04 -95.26 -4.71
CA GLN A 2 -35.54 -95.11 -3.32
C GLN A 2 -34.04 -95.42 -3.26
N ASP A 3 -33.13 -94.62 -2.75
CA ASP A 3 -33.12 -93.50 -1.80
C ASP A 3 -31.69 -92.90 -1.96
N GLY A 4 -31.41 -91.62 -1.82
CA GLY A 4 -31.22 -91.04 -0.49
C GLY A 4 -30.14 -89.95 -0.52
N SER A 5 -30.52 -88.80 0.01
CA SER A 5 -29.74 -87.82 0.79
C SER A 5 -28.34 -87.36 0.31
N SER A 6 -28.32 -86.18 -0.31
CA SER A 6 -27.19 -85.24 -0.22
C SER A 6 -27.19 -84.51 1.14
N PRO A 7 -26.03 -84.27 1.79
CA PRO A 7 -25.94 -83.30 2.86
C PRO A 7 -25.80 -81.89 2.25
N MET A 8 -26.66 -80.95 2.66
CA MET A 8 -26.49 -79.52 2.39
C MET A 8 -25.24 -79.01 3.11
N PRO A 9 -24.31 -78.31 2.42
CA PRO A 9 -23.33 -77.51 3.12
C PRO A 9 -24.04 -76.28 3.69
N VAL A 10 -23.95 -76.10 5.00
CA VAL A 10 -24.28 -74.82 5.66
C VAL A 10 -23.26 -73.80 5.14
N ILE A 11 -23.67 -72.97 4.18
CA ILE A 11 -22.87 -71.82 3.75
C ILE A 11 -22.98 -70.78 4.86
N THR A 12 -21.96 -70.72 5.70
CA THR A 12 -21.76 -69.68 6.70
C THR A 12 -21.45 -68.34 6.01
N LEU A 13 -22.49 -67.59 5.63
CA LEU A 13 -22.39 -66.22 5.07
C LEU A 13 -22.04 -65.14 6.12
N ALA A 14 -21.38 -65.52 7.22
CA ALA A 14 -21.08 -64.61 8.33
C ALA A 14 -19.62 -64.10 8.36
N GLY A 15 -18.70 -64.70 7.61
CA GLY A 15 -17.28 -64.32 7.61
C GLY A 15 -16.96 -63.07 6.78
N ASP A 16 -17.56 -62.95 5.60
CA ASP A 16 -17.17 -61.93 4.61
C ASP A 16 -17.57 -60.50 4.99
N GLN A 17 -18.67 -60.33 5.75
CA GLN A 17 -19.08 -59.02 6.26
C GLN A 17 -18.17 -58.53 7.39
N ALA A 18 -17.68 -59.43 8.25
CA ALA A 18 -16.80 -59.07 9.36
C ALA A 18 -15.44 -58.57 8.84
N ASP A 19 -14.87 -59.23 7.84
CA ASP A 19 -13.59 -58.84 7.25
C ASP A 19 -13.68 -57.49 6.50
N SER A 20 -14.80 -57.23 5.82
CA SER A 20 -15.05 -55.96 5.13
C SER A 20 -15.20 -54.76 6.08
N VAL A 21 -15.84 -54.95 7.24
CA VAL A 21 -15.98 -53.90 8.27
C VAL A 21 -14.62 -53.64 8.94
N THR A 22 -13.82 -54.69 9.15
CA THR A 22 -12.50 -54.58 9.79
C THR A 22 -11.52 -53.80 8.92
N TRP A 23 -11.46 -54.09 7.61
CA TRP A 23 -10.65 -53.31 6.66
C TRP A 23 -11.05 -51.82 6.62
N MET A 24 -12.36 -51.53 6.64
CA MET A 24 -12.85 -50.15 6.58
C MET A 24 -12.50 -49.38 7.87
N VAL A 25 -12.58 -50.04 9.03
CA VAL A 25 -12.16 -49.47 10.32
C VAL A 25 -10.65 -49.23 10.33
N ASP A 26 -9.85 -50.19 9.87
CA ASP A 26 -8.40 -50.03 9.80
C ASP A 26 -8.01 -48.90 8.85
N ALA A 27 -8.61 -48.83 7.66
CA ALA A 27 -8.39 -47.74 6.72
C ALA A 27 -8.74 -46.38 7.31
N LEU A 28 -9.86 -46.29 8.06
CA LEU A 28 -10.26 -45.07 8.76
C LEU A 28 -9.26 -44.69 9.86
N VAL A 29 -8.78 -45.66 10.65
CA VAL A 29 -7.79 -45.41 11.70
C VAL A 29 -6.47 -44.92 11.10
N HIS A 30 -5.97 -45.56 10.05
CA HIS A 30 -4.76 -45.12 9.36
C HIS A 30 -4.92 -43.72 8.76
N PHE A 31 -6.08 -43.43 8.15
CA PHE A 31 -6.40 -42.10 7.64
C PHE A 31 -6.37 -41.03 8.73
N LEU A 32 -7.02 -41.30 9.88
CA LEU A 32 -7.04 -40.38 11.02
C LEU A 32 -5.64 -40.17 11.63
N LEU A 33 -4.83 -41.22 11.72
CA LEU A 33 -3.43 -41.13 12.20
C LEU A 33 -2.55 -40.31 11.26
N ILE A 34 -2.68 -40.50 9.95
CA ILE A 34 -1.96 -39.73 8.94
C ILE A 34 -2.36 -38.25 9.01
N ASP A 35 -3.66 -37.96 9.06
CA ASP A 35 -4.17 -36.60 9.20
C ASP A 35 -3.66 -35.94 10.49
N PHE A 36 -3.71 -36.65 11.63
CA PHE A 36 -3.17 -36.16 12.89
C PHE A 36 -1.68 -35.85 12.82
N ALA A 37 -0.87 -36.76 12.26
CA ALA A 37 0.57 -36.55 12.08
C ALA A 37 0.88 -35.34 11.18
N ILE A 38 0.13 -35.18 10.08
CA ILE A 38 0.25 -34.01 9.19
C ILE A 38 -0.08 -32.72 9.95
N ARG A 39 -1.16 -32.70 10.74
CA ARG A 39 -1.54 -31.52 11.53
C ARG A 39 -0.49 -31.16 12.56
N VAL A 40 0.05 -32.14 13.29
CA VAL A 40 1.14 -31.91 14.26
C VAL A 40 2.36 -31.31 13.56
N LEU A 41 2.75 -31.85 12.41
CA LEU A 41 3.87 -31.34 11.63
C LEU A 41 3.63 -29.90 11.14
N LEU A 42 2.42 -29.59 10.64
CA LEU A 42 2.05 -28.25 10.20
C LEU A 42 1.97 -27.25 11.34
N ILE A 43 1.36 -27.61 12.47
CA ILE A 43 1.31 -26.77 13.67
C ILE A 43 2.72 -26.49 14.18
N THR A 44 3.57 -27.52 14.21
CA THR A 44 4.98 -27.39 14.58
C THR A 44 5.69 -26.45 13.61
N PHE A 45 5.43 -26.57 12.31
CA PHE A 45 5.97 -25.67 11.29
C PHE A 45 5.48 -24.22 11.46
N VAL A 46 4.19 -24.01 11.76
CA VAL A 46 3.60 -22.70 12.06
C VAL A 46 4.23 -22.07 13.30
N LEU A 47 4.50 -22.86 14.35
CA LEU A 47 5.09 -22.40 15.61
C LEU A 47 6.60 -22.13 15.49
N ILE A 48 7.33 -22.98 14.74
CA ILE A 48 8.77 -22.81 14.49
C ILE A 48 9.02 -21.60 13.59
N ARG A 49 8.15 -21.37 12.60
CA ARG A 49 8.22 -20.13 11.82
C ARG A 49 7.78 -18.98 12.71
N LYS A 50 8.69 -18.03 12.93
CA LYS A 50 8.39 -16.75 13.59
C LYS A 50 7.26 -16.04 12.82
N SER A 51 5.99 -16.28 13.18
CA SER A 51 4.91 -15.38 12.81
C SER A 51 5.18 -14.06 13.50
N LYS A 52 5.13 -12.94 12.78
CA LYS A 52 5.34 -11.61 13.37
C LYS A 52 4.33 -11.28 14.48
N GLN A 53 3.17 -11.95 14.47
CA GLN A 53 2.10 -11.76 15.47
C GLN A 53 1.66 -13.10 16.07
N PRO A 54 1.82 -13.31 17.39
CA PRO A 54 1.41 -14.55 18.07
C PRO A 54 -0.06 -14.90 17.87
N GLN A 55 -0.91 -13.87 17.71
CA GLN A 55 -2.34 -14.04 17.46
C GLN A 55 -2.61 -14.73 16.12
N THR A 56 -1.87 -14.39 15.06
CA THR A 56 -2.00 -15.03 13.75
C THR A 56 -1.55 -16.49 13.78
N ALA A 57 -0.46 -16.81 14.49
CA ALA A 57 -0.07 -18.20 14.70
C ALA A 57 -1.18 -18.96 15.43
N LEU A 58 -1.73 -18.39 16.51
CA LEU A 58 -2.81 -19.02 17.26
C LEU A 58 -4.06 -19.26 16.39
N THR A 59 -4.46 -18.29 15.56
CA THR A 59 -5.56 -18.47 14.60
C THR A 59 -5.31 -19.64 13.65
N TRP A 60 -4.11 -19.76 13.10
CA TRP A 60 -3.76 -20.88 12.21
C TRP A 60 -3.72 -22.21 12.95
N VAL A 61 -3.20 -22.24 14.18
CA VAL A 61 -3.23 -23.43 15.02
C VAL A 61 -4.67 -23.87 15.28
N ILE A 62 -5.56 -22.94 15.65
CA ILE A 62 -6.99 -23.23 15.88
C ILE A 62 -7.67 -23.72 14.60
N LEU A 63 -7.43 -23.08 13.44
CA LEU A 63 -8.00 -23.49 12.16
C LEU A 63 -7.52 -24.87 11.72
N LEU A 64 -6.22 -25.15 11.87
CA LEU A 64 -5.63 -26.46 11.56
C LEU A 64 -6.13 -27.56 12.50
N MET A 65 -6.40 -27.23 13.77
CA MET A 65 -7.03 -28.15 14.73
C MET A 65 -8.52 -28.36 14.44
N GLY A 66 -9.26 -27.31 14.11
CA GLY A 66 -10.72 -27.33 13.97
C GLY A 66 -11.23 -27.83 12.62
N LEU A 67 -10.47 -27.68 11.53
CA LEU A 67 -10.89 -28.02 10.18
C LEU A 67 -9.93 -29.03 9.51
N PRO A 68 -10.23 -30.34 9.57
CA PRO A 68 -9.48 -31.37 8.86
C PRO A 68 -9.37 -31.06 7.38
N ILE A 69 -8.18 -31.16 6.78
CA ILE A 69 -7.88 -30.94 5.34
C ILE A 69 -8.15 -29.49 4.86
N LEU A 70 -9.31 -28.92 5.14
CA LEU A 70 -9.67 -27.54 4.79
C LEU A 70 -8.75 -26.53 5.48
N GLY A 71 -8.40 -26.73 6.75
CA GLY A 71 -7.43 -25.90 7.45
C GLY A 71 -6.06 -25.90 6.75
N PHE A 72 -5.65 -27.05 6.20
CA PHE A 72 -4.42 -27.18 5.41
C PHE A 72 -4.51 -26.41 4.08
N VAL A 73 -5.60 -26.57 3.34
CA VAL A 73 -5.84 -25.81 2.09
C VAL A 73 -5.83 -24.31 2.36
N LEU A 74 -6.54 -23.87 3.40
CA LEU A 74 -6.59 -22.46 3.80
C LEU A 74 -5.21 -21.93 4.24
N TYR A 75 -4.45 -22.71 5.01
CA TYR A 75 -3.10 -22.33 5.40
C TYR A 75 -2.15 -22.23 4.19
N GLY A 76 -2.25 -23.15 3.24
CA GLY A 76 -1.48 -23.11 2.00
C GLY A 76 -1.79 -21.89 1.12
N LEU A 77 -3.05 -21.46 1.09
CA LEU A 77 -3.50 -20.30 0.30
C LEU A 77 -3.22 -18.95 0.99
N PHE A 78 -3.41 -18.86 2.31
CA PHE A 78 -3.43 -17.58 3.04
C PHE A 78 -2.43 -17.49 4.19
N GLY A 79 -2.02 -18.62 4.77
CA GLY A 79 -1.26 -18.66 6.02
C GLY A 79 0.22 -18.34 5.89
N GLU A 80 0.78 -18.47 4.70
CA GLU A 80 2.20 -18.24 4.49
C GLU A 80 2.47 -16.83 3.91
N GLU A 81 3.37 -16.07 4.54
CA GLU A 81 3.99 -14.86 3.97
C GLU A 81 4.98 -15.27 2.86
N ARG A 82 4.50 -15.88 1.77
CA ARG A 82 5.32 -16.22 0.60
C ARG A 82 5.57 -14.98 -0.24
N PHE A 83 6.44 -14.10 0.24
CA PHE A 83 7.27 -13.34 -0.70
C PHE A 83 8.15 -14.37 -1.38
N GLY A 84 7.77 -14.83 -2.58
CA GLY A 84 8.44 -15.92 -3.28
C GLY A 84 9.96 -15.75 -3.21
N TYR A 85 10.67 -16.74 -2.67
CA TYR A 85 12.11 -16.69 -2.39
C TYR A 85 12.93 -16.15 -3.58
N PHE A 86 12.54 -16.55 -4.80
CA PHE A 86 13.14 -16.07 -6.06
C PHE A 86 12.91 -14.58 -6.33
N ARG A 87 11.78 -14.00 -5.91
CA ARG A 87 11.50 -12.56 -6.00
C ARG A 87 12.41 -11.78 -5.06
N LYS A 88 12.56 -12.21 -3.80
CA LYS A 88 13.51 -11.58 -2.86
C LYS A 88 14.94 -11.60 -3.40
N LYS A 89 15.38 -12.72 -4.00
CA LYS A 89 16.72 -12.85 -4.58
C LYS A 89 16.94 -11.98 -5.83
N ARG A 90 15.99 -11.96 -6.78
CA ARG A 90 16.04 -11.07 -7.96
C ARG A 90 16.04 -9.60 -7.56
N HIS A 91 15.25 -9.26 -6.55
CA HIS A 91 15.15 -7.89 -6.05
C HIS A 91 16.40 -7.44 -5.29
N ALA A 92 16.95 -8.27 -4.41
CA ALA A 92 18.22 -7.96 -3.73
C ALA A 92 19.39 -7.78 -4.72
N ALA A 93 19.34 -8.44 -5.88
CA ALA A 93 20.30 -8.21 -6.97
C ALA A 93 20.05 -6.90 -7.73
N ALA A 94 18.81 -6.38 -7.76
CA ALA A 94 18.46 -5.07 -8.29
C ALA A 94 19.05 -3.97 -7.41
N VAL A 95 18.76 -4.02 -6.10
CA VAL A 95 19.21 -3.05 -5.10
C VAL A 95 20.72 -2.91 -5.11
N LYS A 96 21.45 -4.03 -5.06
CA LYS A 96 22.92 -4.01 -5.09
C LYS A 96 23.52 -3.30 -6.31
N ARG A 97 22.75 -3.07 -7.37
CA ARG A 97 23.18 -2.39 -8.59
C ARG A 97 22.69 -0.95 -8.69
N VAL A 98 21.82 -0.49 -7.78
CA VAL A 98 21.20 0.84 -7.82
C VAL A 98 21.47 1.61 -6.53
N ASP A 99 21.30 0.97 -5.37
CA ASP A 99 21.72 1.46 -4.05
C ASP A 99 23.25 1.27 -3.91
N MET A 100 23.97 2.23 -4.48
CA MET A 100 25.43 2.31 -4.44
C MET A 100 25.86 3.62 -3.76
N PRO A 101 26.95 3.61 -2.99
CA PRO A 101 27.51 4.84 -2.42
C PRO A 101 27.76 5.89 -3.51
N GLY A 102 27.21 7.09 -3.36
CA GLY A 102 27.36 8.19 -4.32
C GLY A 102 26.18 8.41 -5.28
N VAL A 103 25.20 7.50 -5.30
CA VAL A 103 24.02 7.61 -6.18
C VAL A 103 22.91 8.44 -5.54
N HIS A 104 22.67 8.24 -4.24
CA HIS A 104 21.65 8.96 -3.48
C HIS A 104 21.95 10.46 -3.36
N ALA A 105 20.91 11.29 -3.27
CA ALA A 105 21.08 12.74 -3.19
C ALA A 105 21.83 13.17 -1.92
N ASN A 106 21.66 12.42 -0.82
CA ASN A 106 22.35 12.65 0.45
C ASN A 106 23.84 12.25 0.46
N SER A 107 24.34 11.65 -0.63
CA SER A 107 25.77 11.38 -0.80
C SER A 107 26.55 12.65 -1.16
N VAL A 108 25.86 13.67 -1.68
CA VAL A 108 26.41 15.01 -1.91
C VAL A 108 26.36 15.78 -0.60
N ALA A 109 27.52 16.19 -0.09
CA ALA A 109 27.63 16.88 1.20
C ALA A 109 26.79 18.17 1.26
N GLU A 110 26.73 18.90 0.16
CA GLU A 110 25.98 20.16 0.02
C GLU A 110 24.47 20.00 0.13
N ASN A 111 23.96 18.79 -0.15
CA ASN A 111 22.54 18.50 -0.05
C ASN A 111 22.11 18.13 1.37
N ARG A 112 23.04 17.80 2.28
CA ARG A 112 22.68 17.39 3.64
C ARG A 112 22.21 18.57 4.47
N VAL A 113 21.14 18.36 5.25
CA VAL A 113 20.55 19.39 6.11
C VAL A 113 20.63 18.98 7.58
N ALA A 114 21.08 19.92 8.41
CA ALA A 114 20.89 19.83 9.86
C ALA A 114 19.50 20.40 10.20
N LEU A 115 18.57 19.51 10.52
CA LEU A 115 17.23 19.89 10.97
C LEU A 115 17.25 20.32 12.45
N GLN A 116 16.25 21.08 12.87
CA GLN A 116 16.02 21.36 14.29
C GLN A 116 15.80 20.05 15.07
N MET A 117 16.15 20.05 16.36
CA MET A 117 16.14 18.86 17.24
C MET A 117 14.78 18.15 17.30
N THR A 118 13.67 18.86 17.13
CA THR A 118 12.32 18.29 17.10
C THR A 118 12.11 17.47 15.82
N SER A 119 12.36 18.08 14.66
CA SER A 119 12.24 17.44 13.34
C SER A 119 13.29 16.36 13.05
N SER A 120 14.42 16.37 13.75
CA SER A 120 15.49 15.40 13.55
C SER A 120 15.11 13.97 13.93
N GLN A 121 14.11 13.77 14.81
CA GLN A 121 13.70 12.42 15.25
C GLN A 121 12.98 11.65 14.14
N ILE A 122 11.95 12.25 13.51
CA ILE A 122 11.30 11.67 12.34
C ILE A 122 12.32 11.47 11.23
N ALA A 123 13.18 12.45 10.98
CA ALA A 123 14.15 12.37 9.88
C ALA A 123 15.14 11.21 10.06
N SER A 124 15.67 11.05 11.27
CA SER A 124 16.60 9.96 11.60
C SER A 124 15.93 8.60 11.48
N LEU A 125 14.70 8.47 11.97
CA LEU A 125 13.94 7.22 11.84
C LEU A 125 13.65 6.91 10.37
N ALA A 126 13.15 7.89 9.63
CA ALA A 126 12.85 7.76 8.21
C ALA A 126 14.09 7.35 7.41
N GLU A 127 15.26 7.91 7.70
CA GLU A 127 16.52 7.51 7.07
C GLU A 127 16.88 6.04 7.37
N GLN A 128 16.71 5.60 8.61
CA GLN A 128 17.01 4.21 9.01
C GLN A 128 16.05 3.19 8.38
N VAL A 129 14.77 3.54 8.23
CA VAL A 129 13.75 2.58 7.75
C VAL A 129 13.52 2.63 6.23
N SER A 130 13.83 3.76 5.60
CA SER A 130 13.61 4.01 4.16
C SER A 130 14.90 4.31 3.35
N GLY A 131 16.06 4.38 4.00
CA GLY A 131 17.36 4.53 3.32
C GLY A 131 17.67 5.94 2.77
N SER A 132 16.71 6.86 2.81
CA SER A 132 16.87 8.23 2.29
C SER A 132 16.92 9.24 3.43
N ALA A 133 17.93 10.11 3.42
CA ALA A 133 18.07 11.23 4.37
C ALA A 133 17.36 12.50 3.87
N PRO A 134 17.06 13.49 4.73
CA PRO A 134 16.57 14.79 4.28
C PRO A 134 17.62 15.52 3.44
N VAL A 135 17.19 16.07 2.31
CA VAL A 135 18.03 16.86 1.40
C VAL A 135 17.47 18.26 1.18
N SER A 136 18.33 19.29 1.13
CA SER A 136 17.99 20.69 0.82
C SER A 136 17.82 20.92 -0.68
N GLY A 137 17.52 22.16 -1.06
CA GLY A 137 17.62 22.60 -2.45
C GLY A 137 16.42 22.23 -3.31
N ASN A 138 15.27 21.91 -2.70
CA ASN A 138 14.06 21.53 -3.40
C ASN A 138 13.04 22.65 -3.45
N GLN A 139 12.50 22.93 -4.63
CA GLN A 139 11.27 23.70 -4.75
C GLN A 139 10.08 22.74 -4.74
N ILE A 140 9.12 22.96 -3.83
CA ILE A 140 7.92 22.14 -3.71
C ILE A 140 6.69 22.92 -4.14
N THR A 141 5.82 22.27 -4.93
CA THR A 141 4.48 22.78 -5.24
C THR A 141 3.45 21.77 -4.76
N LEU A 142 2.54 22.22 -3.88
CA LEU A 142 1.38 21.44 -3.44
C LEU A 142 0.30 21.44 -4.53
N LEU A 143 -0.21 20.25 -4.85
CA LEU A 143 -1.23 20.02 -5.87
C LEU A 143 -2.43 19.32 -5.22
N GLY A 144 -3.36 20.11 -4.67
CA GLY A 144 -4.62 19.63 -4.09
C GLY A 144 -5.76 19.44 -5.09
N ASP A 145 -5.47 19.58 -6.39
CA ASP A 145 -6.44 19.46 -7.47
C ASP A 145 -5.89 18.54 -8.58
N SER A 146 -6.70 17.55 -8.97
CA SER A 146 -6.30 16.52 -9.93
C SER A 146 -6.13 17.07 -11.35
N GLU A 147 -6.90 18.07 -11.76
CA GLU A 147 -6.78 18.68 -13.09
C GLU A 147 -5.48 19.47 -13.20
N ARG A 148 -5.15 20.26 -12.17
CA ARG A 148 -3.87 20.97 -12.06
C ARG A 148 -2.70 20.01 -12.05
N PHE A 149 -2.80 18.89 -11.33
CA PHE A 149 -1.78 17.84 -11.33
C PHE A 149 -1.53 17.29 -12.74
N VAL A 150 -2.57 16.87 -13.44
CA VAL A 150 -2.46 16.31 -14.81
C VAL A 150 -1.91 17.34 -15.79
N THR A 151 -2.37 18.59 -15.70
CA THR A 151 -1.94 19.69 -16.56
C THR A 151 -0.45 20.01 -16.37
N MET A 152 0.00 20.15 -15.11
CA MET A 152 1.40 20.42 -14.80
C MET A 152 2.31 19.25 -15.16
N LEU A 153 1.91 18.02 -14.85
CA LEU A 153 2.66 16.82 -15.23
C LEU A 153 2.82 16.73 -16.75
N SER A 154 1.74 16.94 -17.50
CA SER A 154 1.79 16.91 -18.97
C SER A 154 2.65 18.03 -19.54
N ALA A 155 2.66 19.21 -18.93
CA ALA A 155 3.53 20.31 -19.34
C ALA A 155 5.02 19.98 -19.12
N ASP A 156 5.37 19.45 -17.95
CA ASP A 156 6.75 19.02 -17.64
C ASP A 156 7.20 17.88 -18.57
N ILE A 157 6.33 16.91 -18.86
CA ILE A 157 6.64 15.82 -19.82
C ILE A 157 6.92 16.38 -21.22
N ARG A 158 6.13 17.35 -21.69
CA ARG A 158 6.38 17.97 -23.01
C ARG A 158 7.68 18.75 -23.05
N ALA A 159 8.11 19.30 -21.91
CA ALA A 159 9.36 20.04 -21.77
C ALA A 159 10.58 19.14 -21.58
N ALA A 160 10.39 17.83 -21.40
CA ALA A 160 11.48 16.87 -21.18
C ALA A 160 12.46 16.83 -22.36
N GLU A 161 13.74 16.66 -22.04
CA GLU A 161 14.84 16.62 -23.02
C GLU A 161 15.53 15.25 -23.10
N GLU A 162 15.52 14.46 -22.02
CA GLU A 162 16.30 13.22 -21.90
C GLU A 162 15.42 12.02 -21.57
N GLU A 163 14.64 12.08 -20.50
CA GLU A 163 13.87 10.95 -20.01
C GLU A 163 12.61 11.29 -19.25
N VAL A 164 11.62 10.42 -19.36
CA VAL A 164 10.36 10.46 -18.61
C VAL A 164 10.05 9.07 -18.07
N HIS A 165 9.98 8.96 -16.74
CA HIS A 165 9.66 7.72 -16.04
C HIS A 165 8.40 7.89 -15.21
N LEU A 166 7.35 7.12 -15.51
CA LEU A 166 6.08 7.16 -14.79
C LEU A 166 5.79 5.81 -14.13
N LEU A 167 5.36 5.82 -12.88
CA LEU A 167 4.89 4.66 -12.13
C LEU A 167 3.60 5.00 -11.41
N PHE A 168 2.51 4.30 -11.74
CA PHE A 168 1.20 4.54 -11.13
C PHE A 168 0.44 3.24 -10.84
N PHE A 169 -0.34 3.24 -9.75
CA PHE A 169 -1.25 2.13 -9.44
C PHE A 169 -2.41 2.05 -10.45
N ILE A 170 -3.12 3.17 -10.66
CA ILE A 170 -4.19 3.29 -11.64
C ILE A 170 -3.79 4.29 -12.74
N TYR A 171 -3.91 3.82 -13.98
CA TYR A 171 -3.91 4.60 -15.21
C TYR A 171 -5.21 4.24 -15.94
N LEU A 172 -6.01 5.23 -16.30
CA LEU A 172 -7.25 5.06 -17.07
C LEU A 172 -7.09 5.60 -18.49
N ASP A 173 -7.84 5.01 -19.41
CA ASP A 173 -8.02 5.51 -20.78
C ASP A 173 -9.20 6.50 -20.77
N ASP A 174 -8.99 7.64 -20.11
CA ASP A 174 -9.92 8.75 -19.94
C ASP A 174 -9.23 10.07 -20.35
N ALA A 175 -9.86 11.25 -20.20
CA ALA A 175 -9.27 12.49 -20.72
C ALA A 175 -7.95 12.85 -20.02
N ALA A 176 -7.82 12.54 -18.72
CA ALA A 176 -6.58 12.74 -17.98
C ALA A 176 -5.47 11.80 -18.46
N GLY A 177 -5.79 10.51 -18.62
CA GLY A 177 -4.84 9.53 -19.18
C GLY A 177 -4.44 9.86 -20.61
N GLN A 178 -5.38 10.28 -21.46
CA GLN A 178 -5.11 10.70 -22.84
C GLN A 178 -4.15 11.91 -22.87
N MET A 179 -4.38 12.92 -22.02
CA MET A 179 -3.51 14.11 -21.98
C MET A 179 -2.07 13.77 -21.63
N VAL A 180 -1.85 12.88 -20.65
CA VAL A 180 -0.52 12.42 -20.27
C VAL A 180 0.10 11.55 -21.36
N ALA A 181 -0.68 10.64 -21.97
CA ALA A 181 -0.21 9.81 -23.06
C ALA A 181 0.21 10.65 -24.27
N ASP A 182 -0.56 11.68 -24.64
CA ASP A 182 -0.23 12.61 -25.71
C ASP A 182 1.09 13.34 -25.42
N ALA A 183 1.26 13.85 -24.20
CA ALA A 183 2.51 14.48 -23.78
C ALA A 183 3.71 13.52 -23.88
N MET A 184 3.56 12.27 -23.45
CA MET A 184 4.62 11.26 -23.58
C MET A 184 4.91 10.91 -25.03
N ILE A 185 3.90 10.83 -25.90
CA ILE A 185 4.07 10.58 -27.34
C ILE A 185 4.81 11.76 -27.99
N GLU A 186 4.46 13.00 -27.65
CA GLU A 186 5.16 14.19 -28.10
C GLU A 186 6.63 14.18 -27.67
N ALA A 187 6.93 13.80 -26.42
CA ALA A 187 8.29 13.68 -25.92
C ALA A 187 9.06 12.56 -26.64
N ALA A 188 8.47 11.37 -26.79
CA ALA A 188 9.09 10.24 -27.49
C ALA A 188 9.43 10.58 -28.96
N LYS A 189 8.58 11.35 -29.65
CA LYS A 189 8.85 11.85 -31.02
C LYS A 189 10.07 12.77 -31.09
N LYS A 190 10.44 13.44 -29.99
CA LYS A 190 11.66 14.26 -29.90
C LYS A 190 12.91 13.42 -29.58
N GLY A 191 12.76 12.12 -29.35
CA GLY A 191 13.84 11.22 -28.95
C GLY A 191 14.01 11.06 -27.43
N VAL A 192 13.12 11.62 -26.62
CA VAL A 192 13.10 11.45 -25.16
C VAL A 192 12.79 10.00 -24.82
N VAL A 193 13.52 9.42 -23.87
CA VAL A 193 13.30 8.05 -23.44
C VAL A 193 12.11 7.98 -22.48
N CYS A 194 11.01 7.40 -22.93
CA CYS A 194 9.77 7.33 -22.17
C CYS A 194 9.47 5.91 -21.64
N ARG A 195 9.31 5.78 -20.33
CA ARG A 195 8.98 4.52 -19.63
C ARG A 195 7.77 4.68 -18.74
N LEU A 196 6.84 3.74 -18.86
CA LEU A 196 5.62 3.69 -18.06
C LEU A 196 5.48 2.32 -17.38
N LEU A 197 5.47 2.33 -16.06
CA LEU A 197 5.16 1.18 -15.23
C LEU A 197 3.78 1.37 -14.59
N VAL A 198 2.89 0.40 -14.72
CA VAL A 198 1.56 0.47 -14.10
C VAL A 198 1.21 -0.81 -13.37
N ASP A 199 0.50 -0.74 -12.24
CA ASP A 199 0.05 -1.97 -11.58
C ASP A 199 -0.90 -2.77 -12.48
N ALA A 200 -0.62 -4.05 -12.68
CA ALA A 200 -1.35 -4.89 -13.63
C ALA A 200 -2.81 -5.15 -13.22
N VAL A 201 -3.16 -5.00 -11.94
CA VAL A 201 -4.53 -5.15 -11.44
C VAL A 201 -5.24 -3.80 -11.45
N GLY A 202 -4.62 -2.77 -10.88
CA GLY A 202 -5.18 -1.41 -10.83
C GLY A 202 -5.43 -0.82 -12.23
N SER A 203 -4.50 -1.08 -13.17
CA SER A 203 -4.54 -0.55 -14.54
C SER A 203 -4.93 -1.60 -15.60
N LYS A 204 -5.64 -2.66 -15.19
CA LYS A 204 -6.03 -3.76 -16.09
C LYS A 204 -6.81 -3.31 -17.32
N ARG A 205 -7.68 -2.29 -17.18
CA ARG A 205 -8.47 -1.74 -18.30
C ARG A 205 -7.58 -1.00 -19.29
N PHE A 206 -6.70 -0.13 -18.81
CA PHE A 206 -5.72 0.59 -19.63
C PHE A 206 -4.76 -0.36 -20.35
N LEU A 207 -4.23 -1.37 -19.67
CA LEU A 207 -3.33 -2.36 -20.28
C LEU A 207 -3.95 -3.16 -21.45
N ARG A 208 -5.27 -3.08 -21.63
CA ARG A 208 -6.04 -3.70 -22.71
C ARG A 208 -6.64 -2.69 -23.68
N SER A 209 -6.41 -1.40 -23.47
CA SER A 209 -7.08 -0.33 -24.22
C SER A 209 -6.31 0.04 -25.50
N LYS A 210 -6.91 0.88 -26.35
CA LYS A 210 -6.24 1.36 -27.57
C LYS A 210 -5.12 2.34 -27.26
N LEU A 211 -5.25 3.09 -26.17
CA LEU A 211 -4.25 4.07 -25.74
C LEU A 211 -2.88 3.44 -25.51
N VAL A 212 -2.80 2.34 -24.73
CA VAL A 212 -1.52 1.68 -24.47
C VAL A 212 -0.86 1.11 -25.74
N HIS A 213 -1.66 0.68 -26.72
CA HIS A 213 -1.13 0.21 -28.01
C HIS A 213 -0.52 1.39 -28.78
N THR A 214 -1.24 2.50 -28.84
CA THR A 214 -0.78 3.74 -29.49
C THR A 214 0.51 4.26 -28.85
N MET A 215 0.62 4.21 -27.52
CA MET A 215 1.84 4.61 -26.80
C MET A 215 3.05 3.74 -27.18
N ARG A 216 2.85 2.41 -27.23
CA ARG A 216 3.92 1.46 -27.61
C ARG A 216 4.37 1.63 -29.06
N GLU A 217 3.43 1.90 -29.98
CA GLU A 217 3.73 2.18 -31.38
C GLU A 217 4.61 3.42 -31.57
N HIS A 218 4.51 4.39 -30.66
CA HIS A 218 5.35 5.59 -30.63
C HIS A 218 6.65 5.41 -29.81
N GLY A 219 7.02 4.18 -29.46
CA GLY A 219 8.30 3.87 -28.82
C GLY A 219 8.30 3.99 -27.29
N ILE A 220 7.15 4.22 -26.64
CA ILE A 220 7.07 4.26 -25.18
C ILE A 220 7.12 2.84 -24.62
N GLU A 221 8.05 2.59 -23.68
CA GLU A 221 8.15 1.29 -23.01
C GLU A 221 7.08 1.18 -21.91
N VAL A 222 6.01 0.39 -22.16
CA VAL A 222 4.92 0.21 -21.19
C VAL A 222 4.90 -1.20 -20.58
N VAL A 223 5.07 -1.29 -19.26
CA VAL A 223 5.15 -2.54 -18.49
C VAL A 223 4.08 -2.60 -17.39
N GLY A 224 3.49 -3.78 -17.19
CA GLY A 224 2.58 -4.05 -16.08
C GLY A 224 3.32 -4.66 -14.89
N ALA A 225 3.32 -3.98 -13.73
CA ALA A 225 3.90 -4.44 -12.48
C ALA A 225 3.04 -5.51 -11.79
N LEU A 226 3.69 -6.44 -11.09
CA LEU A 226 3.06 -7.51 -10.31
C LEU A 226 1.93 -8.27 -11.05
N PRO A 227 2.13 -8.76 -12.29
CA PRO A 227 1.05 -9.39 -13.04
C PRO A 227 0.59 -10.69 -12.38
N VAL A 228 -0.74 -10.85 -12.32
CA VAL A 228 -1.42 -12.02 -11.75
C VAL A 228 -1.68 -13.05 -12.85
N ASN A 229 -1.20 -14.28 -12.66
CA ASN A 229 -1.57 -15.42 -13.51
C ASN A 229 -1.85 -16.67 -12.65
N PRO A 230 -2.61 -17.67 -13.15
CA PRO A 230 -3.01 -18.85 -12.38
C PRO A 230 -1.84 -19.61 -11.76
N ILE A 231 -0.74 -19.77 -12.51
CA ILE A 231 0.48 -20.44 -12.03
C ILE A 231 1.11 -19.65 -10.87
N ARG A 232 1.15 -18.32 -10.95
CA ARG A 232 1.67 -17.44 -9.90
C ARG A 232 0.79 -17.40 -8.66
N MET A 233 -0.51 -17.71 -8.75
CA MET A 233 -1.38 -17.82 -7.56
C MET A 233 -0.90 -18.90 -6.60
N LEU A 234 -0.24 -19.95 -7.08
CA LEU A 234 0.31 -21.03 -6.24
C LEU A 234 1.61 -20.63 -5.53
N PHE A 235 2.34 -19.63 -6.04
CA PHE A 235 3.71 -19.31 -5.61
C PHE A 235 3.91 -17.87 -5.09
N SER A 236 2.88 -17.02 -5.10
CA SER A 236 2.95 -15.63 -4.65
C SER A 236 1.62 -15.16 -4.06
N ARG A 237 1.73 -14.32 -3.03
CA ARG A 237 0.64 -13.48 -2.54
C ARG A 237 0.11 -12.57 -3.66
N LEU A 238 -1.21 -12.58 -3.86
CA LEU A 238 -1.92 -11.78 -4.88
C LEU A 238 -2.33 -10.40 -4.36
N ASP A 239 -2.36 -10.24 -3.05
CA ASP A 239 -2.68 -9.04 -2.29
C ASP A 239 -1.57 -7.97 -2.32
N LEU A 240 -0.31 -8.37 -2.57
CA LEU A 240 0.78 -7.42 -2.79
C LEU A 240 0.56 -6.62 -4.08
N ARG A 241 0.57 -5.29 -3.99
CA ARG A 241 0.40 -4.36 -5.13
C ARG A 241 1.43 -3.24 -5.08
N ASN A 242 1.74 -2.65 -6.24
CA ASN A 242 2.58 -1.46 -6.29
C ASN A 242 1.68 -0.22 -6.24
N HIS A 243 1.61 0.41 -5.06
CA HIS A 243 0.75 1.56 -4.80
C HIS A 243 1.48 2.91 -4.95
N ARG A 244 2.77 2.88 -5.28
CA ARG A 244 3.57 4.07 -5.53
C ARG A 244 2.99 4.88 -6.69
N LYS A 245 3.16 6.20 -6.59
CA LYS A 245 2.79 7.18 -7.61
C LYS A 245 4.01 8.07 -7.77
N ILE A 246 4.73 7.84 -8.86
CA ILE A 246 6.02 8.46 -9.13
C ILE A 246 6.00 8.95 -10.57
N ALA A 247 6.37 10.21 -10.77
CA ALA A 247 6.84 10.69 -12.07
C ALA A 247 8.23 11.27 -11.88
N VAL A 248 9.15 10.98 -12.80
CA VAL A 248 10.48 11.58 -12.85
C VAL A 248 10.74 12.06 -14.26
N ILE A 249 11.09 13.33 -14.40
CA ILE A 249 11.38 13.99 -15.67
C ILE A 249 12.81 14.54 -15.62
N ASP A 250 13.64 14.08 -16.55
CA ASP A 250 15.07 14.44 -16.71
C ASP A 250 15.92 14.33 -15.43
N GLY A 251 15.49 13.47 -14.50
CA GLY A 251 16.08 13.35 -13.16
C GLY A 251 16.00 14.61 -12.31
N GLN A 252 15.35 15.69 -12.77
CA GLN A 252 15.27 16.98 -12.05
C GLN A 252 13.92 17.17 -11.37
N ILE A 253 12.83 16.87 -12.10
CA ILE A 253 11.47 17.09 -11.63
C ILE A 253 10.87 15.76 -11.21
N GLY A 254 10.35 15.70 -9.99
CA GLY A 254 9.71 14.55 -9.39
C GLY A 254 8.26 14.84 -9.01
N TYR A 255 7.39 13.83 -9.07
CA TYR A 255 6.05 13.89 -8.51
C TYR A 255 5.80 12.70 -7.60
N THR A 256 5.11 12.94 -6.48
CA THR A 256 4.57 11.87 -5.65
C THR A 256 3.33 12.30 -4.88
N GLY A 257 2.64 11.37 -4.20
CA GLY A 257 1.44 11.63 -3.40
C GLY A 257 0.33 10.63 -3.71
N SER A 258 -0.92 11.09 -3.80
CA SER A 258 -2.09 10.21 -3.86
C SER A 258 -2.78 10.14 -5.22
N ASN A 259 -2.52 11.08 -6.13
CA ASN A 259 -3.14 11.11 -7.46
C ASN A 259 -2.79 9.87 -8.31
N ASN A 260 -3.83 9.23 -8.83
CA ASN A 260 -3.70 8.31 -9.95
C ASN A 260 -3.83 9.07 -11.29
N LEU A 261 -3.50 8.41 -12.41
CA LEU A 261 -3.72 8.97 -13.75
C LEU A 261 -5.16 8.66 -14.19
N ALA A 262 -6.07 9.46 -13.67
CA ALA A 262 -7.51 9.36 -13.88
C ALA A 262 -8.17 10.74 -13.71
N GLU A 263 -9.29 10.97 -14.39
CA GLU A 263 -10.10 12.16 -14.19
C GLU A 263 -10.75 12.17 -12.79
N ALA A 264 -10.96 13.37 -12.24
CA ALA A 264 -11.69 13.54 -10.99
C ALA A 264 -13.12 12.98 -11.06
N ALA A 265 -13.72 12.94 -12.26
CA ALA A 265 -15.02 12.31 -12.49
C ALA A 265 -15.04 10.79 -12.21
N PHE A 266 -13.86 10.17 -12.08
CA PHE A 266 -13.65 8.75 -11.74
C PHE A 266 -14.60 7.81 -12.47
N ALA A 267 -14.45 7.73 -13.80
CA ALA A 267 -15.36 7.02 -14.70
C ALA A 267 -15.64 5.55 -14.32
N ILE A 268 -14.79 4.92 -13.50
CA ILE A 268 -15.04 3.55 -13.00
C ILE A 268 -16.17 3.52 -11.96
N LYS A 269 -16.25 4.51 -11.06
CA LYS A 269 -17.28 4.59 -10.02
C LYS A 269 -17.78 6.05 -9.86
N PRO A 270 -18.55 6.56 -10.83
CA PRO A 270 -18.99 7.96 -10.85
C PRO A 270 -19.82 8.36 -9.62
N ASP A 271 -20.49 7.41 -8.96
CA ASP A 271 -21.28 7.65 -7.74
C ASP A 271 -20.45 8.17 -6.55
N PHE A 272 -19.12 8.01 -6.61
CA PHE A 272 -18.17 8.47 -5.59
C PHE A 272 -17.38 9.70 -6.04
N ALA A 273 -17.62 10.21 -7.25
CA ALA A 273 -16.96 11.41 -7.76
C ALA A 273 -17.37 12.68 -6.98
N PRO A 274 -16.53 13.72 -6.96
CA PRO A 274 -15.18 13.74 -7.52
C PRO A 274 -14.18 12.95 -6.67
N TRP A 275 -13.13 12.44 -7.31
CA TRP A 275 -11.96 11.88 -6.65
C TRP A 275 -11.03 13.01 -6.21
N VAL A 276 -10.95 13.22 -4.90
CA VAL A 276 -10.21 14.34 -4.30
C VAL A 276 -8.88 13.82 -3.77
N ASP A 277 -7.80 14.14 -4.46
CA ASP A 277 -6.44 13.69 -4.17
C ASP A 277 -5.50 14.87 -3.89
N CYS A 278 -4.30 14.55 -3.40
CA CYS A 278 -3.24 15.51 -3.13
C CYS A 278 -1.88 14.93 -3.50
N SER A 279 -1.10 15.70 -4.24
CA SER A 279 0.24 15.37 -4.67
C SER A 279 1.19 16.55 -4.52
N ILE A 280 2.48 16.27 -4.61
CA ILE A 280 3.54 17.28 -4.64
C ILE A 280 4.35 17.15 -5.92
N ARG A 281 4.69 18.30 -6.50
CA ARG A 281 5.77 18.42 -7.49
C ARG A 281 7.03 18.86 -6.75
N ILE A 282 8.13 18.18 -7.04
CA ILE A 282 9.46 18.40 -6.49
C ILE A 282 10.36 18.82 -7.65
N ASP A 283 11.09 19.91 -7.48
CA ASP A 283 12.12 20.33 -8.42
C ASP A 283 13.42 20.54 -7.64
N GLY A 284 14.31 19.55 -7.68
CA GLY A 284 15.53 19.54 -6.87
C GLY A 284 16.04 18.15 -6.51
N PRO A 285 17.02 18.06 -5.60
CA PRO A 285 17.72 16.82 -5.24
C PRO A 285 16.84 15.65 -4.81
N ALA A 286 15.73 15.90 -4.10
CA ALA A 286 14.85 14.84 -3.61
C ALA A 286 14.23 14.00 -4.75
N THR A 287 14.15 14.55 -5.97
CA THR A 287 13.76 13.79 -7.17
C THR A 287 14.66 12.57 -7.40
N LYS A 288 15.92 12.61 -6.96
CA LYS A 288 16.86 11.50 -7.15
C LYS A 288 16.39 10.22 -6.49
N GLU A 289 15.81 10.32 -5.30
CA GLU A 289 15.31 9.17 -4.55
C GLU A 289 14.09 8.56 -5.25
N LEU A 290 13.22 9.39 -5.83
CA LEU A 290 12.11 8.93 -6.68
C LEU A 290 12.63 8.21 -7.94
N GLN A 291 13.70 8.70 -8.55
CA GLN A 291 14.34 8.08 -9.72
C GLN A 291 14.90 6.70 -9.36
N ILE A 292 15.58 6.58 -8.21
CA ILE A 292 16.12 5.31 -7.71
C ILE A 292 14.98 4.30 -7.50
N LEU A 293 13.90 4.70 -6.81
CA LEU A 293 12.74 3.85 -6.58
C LEU A 293 12.09 3.36 -7.89
N PHE A 294 11.98 4.24 -8.89
CA PHE A 294 11.48 3.85 -10.21
C PHE A 294 12.39 2.81 -10.88
N ILE A 295 13.71 3.05 -10.87
CA ILE A 295 14.70 2.17 -11.51
C ILE A 295 14.71 0.79 -10.84
N GLU A 296 14.59 0.74 -9.50
CA GLU A 296 14.44 -0.50 -8.74
C GLU A 296 13.21 -1.29 -9.18
N ASP A 297 12.04 -0.64 -9.21
CA ASP A 297 10.77 -1.28 -9.59
C ASP A 297 10.79 -1.72 -11.07
N TRP A 298 11.38 -0.90 -11.95
CA TRP A 298 11.57 -1.24 -13.35
C TRP A 298 12.46 -2.47 -13.53
N HIS A 299 13.60 -2.51 -12.83
CA HIS A 299 14.50 -3.66 -12.87
C HIS A 299 13.86 -4.91 -12.25
N PHE A 300 13.10 -4.74 -11.18
CA PHE A 300 12.40 -5.84 -10.54
C PHE A 300 11.46 -6.55 -11.53
N GLU A 301 10.68 -5.77 -12.28
CA GLU A 301 9.70 -6.30 -13.22
C GLU A 301 10.34 -6.79 -14.54
N THR A 302 11.25 -6.01 -15.13
CA THR A 302 11.81 -6.29 -16.46
C THR A 302 13.10 -7.12 -16.43
N GLY A 303 13.84 -7.10 -15.32
CA GLY A 303 15.21 -7.62 -15.23
C GLY A 303 16.26 -6.76 -15.93
N LYS A 304 15.88 -5.63 -16.52
CA LYS A 304 16.77 -4.69 -17.23
C LYS A 304 17.05 -3.48 -16.36
N LEU A 305 18.30 -3.03 -16.31
CA LEU A 305 18.60 -1.70 -15.77
C LEU A 305 18.41 -0.69 -16.89
N PRO A 306 17.60 0.36 -16.70
CA PRO A 306 17.59 1.52 -17.58
C PRO A 306 19.01 2.08 -17.76
N GLU A 307 19.39 2.41 -18.99
CA GLU A 307 20.62 3.17 -19.28
C GLU A 307 20.38 4.64 -18.88
N VAL A 308 20.49 4.92 -17.60
CA VAL A 308 20.27 6.24 -17.00
C VAL A 308 21.57 6.67 -16.32
N PRO A 309 22.01 7.93 -16.46
CA PRO A 309 23.19 8.42 -15.76
C PRO A 309 22.90 8.52 -14.26
N LEU A 310 22.98 7.40 -13.54
CA LEU A 310 22.72 7.31 -12.10
C LEU A 310 23.60 8.25 -11.27
N ASN A 311 24.75 8.66 -11.78
CA ASN A 311 25.65 9.60 -11.10
C ASN A 311 25.27 11.08 -11.31
N ARG A 312 24.35 11.38 -12.23
CA ARG A 312 23.85 12.76 -12.42
C ARG A 312 22.98 13.11 -11.22
N GLN A 313 23.38 14.18 -10.54
CA GLN A 313 22.65 14.76 -9.43
C GLN A 313 21.74 15.87 -9.95
N PRO A 314 20.52 16.01 -9.40
CA PRO A 314 19.65 17.13 -9.74
C PRO A 314 20.29 18.46 -9.31
N LYS A 315 19.96 19.54 -10.02
CA LYS A 315 20.40 20.89 -9.65
C LYS A 315 19.65 21.35 -8.41
N ASN A 316 20.40 21.93 -7.48
CA ASN A 316 19.86 22.63 -6.33
C ASN A 316 19.10 23.90 -6.74
N ARG A 317 17.99 24.15 -6.06
CA ARG A 317 17.28 25.43 -6.10
C ARG A 317 17.76 26.31 -4.95
N GLU A 318 18.04 27.57 -5.25
CA GLU A 318 18.41 28.55 -4.22
C GLU A 318 17.29 28.67 -3.18
N GLN A 319 17.66 28.71 -1.89
CA GLN A 319 16.71 28.69 -0.78
C GLN A 319 15.73 27.50 -0.78
N GLY A 320 16.10 26.40 -1.44
CA GLY A 320 15.24 25.23 -1.54
C GLY A 320 15.04 24.49 -0.22
N LEU A 321 13.84 23.94 -0.05
CA LEU A 321 13.34 23.33 1.16
C LEU A 321 14.01 21.98 1.47
N PRO A 322 14.14 21.63 2.77
CA PRO A 322 14.49 20.29 3.21
C PRO A 322 13.35 19.30 2.97
N VAL A 323 13.62 18.28 2.16
CA VAL A 323 12.66 17.25 1.77
C VAL A 323 13.29 15.88 1.97
N GLN A 324 12.52 14.94 2.50
CA GLN A 324 12.92 13.55 2.64
C GLN A 324 11.91 12.65 1.94
N ILE A 325 12.38 11.85 0.99
CA ILE A 325 11.56 10.82 0.38
C ILE A 325 11.51 9.62 1.31
N ILE A 326 10.30 9.09 1.49
CA ILE A 326 10.06 7.85 2.23
C ILE A 326 9.52 6.81 1.28
N ALA A 327 9.90 5.55 1.49
CA ALA A 327 9.45 4.43 0.68
C ALA A 327 9.32 3.16 1.50
N THR A 328 8.39 2.30 1.08
CA THR A 328 8.23 0.94 1.59
C THR A 328 8.21 -0.07 0.46
N GLY A 329 8.50 -1.31 0.81
CA GLY A 329 8.60 -2.41 -0.12
C GLY A 329 9.56 -3.47 0.42
N PRO A 330 9.82 -4.54 -0.34
CA PRO A 330 10.65 -5.67 0.08
C PRO A 330 12.13 -5.33 0.33
N ASN A 331 12.57 -4.11 0.02
CA ASN A 331 13.90 -3.57 0.32
C ASN A 331 13.97 -2.84 1.66
N PHE A 332 12.83 -2.34 2.11
CA PHE A 332 12.73 -1.50 3.28
C PHE A 332 12.28 -2.34 4.46
N TYR A 333 12.45 -1.80 5.67
CA TYR A 333 11.81 -2.41 6.82
C TYR A 333 10.30 -2.46 6.52
N ASN A 334 9.71 -3.65 6.44
CA ASN A 334 8.31 -3.79 5.98
C ASN A 334 7.31 -2.93 6.78
N GLU A 335 7.68 -2.46 7.98
CA GLU A 335 6.86 -1.63 8.86
C GLU A 335 7.28 -0.13 8.82
N ALA A 336 8.08 0.28 7.83
CA ALA A 336 8.61 1.65 7.72
C ALA A 336 7.49 2.71 7.72
N THR A 337 6.44 2.55 6.91
CA THR A 337 5.28 3.47 6.94
C THR A 337 4.67 3.53 8.33
N THR A 338 4.44 2.38 8.97
CA THR A 338 3.86 2.31 10.31
C THR A 338 4.71 3.08 11.31
N GLN A 339 6.02 2.88 11.31
CA GLN A 339 6.94 3.55 12.24
C GLN A 339 7.01 5.05 11.98
N ILE A 340 7.02 5.47 10.71
CA ILE A 340 7.01 6.90 10.34
C ILE A 340 5.70 7.55 10.79
N VAL A 341 4.54 6.94 10.53
CA VAL A 341 3.23 7.44 11.00
C VAL A 341 3.20 7.52 12.52
N GLN A 342 3.70 6.50 13.22
CA GLN A 342 3.79 6.53 14.68
C GLN A 342 4.70 7.64 15.18
N ALA A 343 5.85 7.86 14.56
CA ALA A 343 6.74 8.96 14.90
C ALA A 343 6.09 10.32 14.67
N CYS A 344 5.31 10.48 13.59
CA CYS A 344 4.51 11.68 13.35
C CYS A 344 3.52 11.93 14.49
N ILE A 345 2.79 10.89 14.93
CA ILE A 345 1.83 10.98 16.04
C ILE A 345 2.52 11.36 17.35
N HIS A 346 3.69 10.77 17.62
CA HIS A 346 4.43 11.02 18.86
C HIS A 346 5.10 12.39 18.90
N GLN A 347 5.60 12.88 17.77
CA GLN A 347 6.24 14.18 17.66
C GLN A 347 5.26 15.35 17.82
N ALA A 348 3.99 15.17 17.42
CA ALA A 348 3.00 16.22 17.54
C ALA A 348 2.90 16.74 18.98
N SER A 349 2.99 18.07 19.12
CA SER A 349 3.01 18.75 20.41
C SER A 349 1.82 19.67 20.61
N HIS A 350 1.22 20.19 19.54
CA HIS A 350 0.16 21.21 19.55
C HIS A 350 -1.01 20.80 18.64
N GLU A 351 -0.74 20.42 17.39
CA GLU A 351 -1.76 20.05 16.39
C GLU A 351 -1.30 18.84 15.56
N LEU A 352 -2.20 17.89 15.33
CA LEU A 352 -2.01 16.76 14.43
C LEU A 352 -3.24 16.61 13.54
N VAL A 353 -3.07 16.72 12.23
CA VAL A 353 -4.18 16.53 11.28
C VAL A 353 -3.84 15.43 10.28
N LEU A 354 -4.65 14.37 10.28
CA LEU A 354 -4.52 13.24 9.36
C LEU A 354 -5.68 13.23 8.36
N THR A 355 -5.38 12.91 7.11
CA THR A 355 -6.37 12.64 6.06
C THR A 355 -6.07 11.30 5.41
N THR A 356 -7.08 10.45 5.25
CA THR A 356 -6.94 9.14 4.58
C THR A 356 -8.29 8.67 4.04
N PRO A 357 -8.36 8.01 2.87
CA PRO A 357 -9.62 7.40 2.39
C PRO A 357 -10.03 6.21 3.25
N TYR A 358 -9.05 5.41 3.65
CA TYR A 358 -9.24 4.15 4.35
C TYR A 358 -8.51 4.24 5.69
N PHE A 359 -9.29 4.33 6.77
CA PHE A 359 -8.77 4.37 8.12
C PHE A 359 -9.05 3.03 8.80
N VAL A 360 -8.18 2.05 8.57
CA VAL A 360 -8.25 0.70 9.16
C VAL A 360 -6.85 0.33 9.69
N PRO A 361 -6.28 1.13 10.61
CA PRO A 361 -4.91 0.95 11.02
C PRO A 361 -4.77 -0.23 12.01
N ASP A 362 -3.55 -0.50 12.46
CA ASP A 362 -3.30 -1.45 13.53
C ASP A 362 -3.67 -0.88 14.92
N GLU A 363 -3.80 -1.77 15.90
CA GLU A 363 -4.20 -1.40 17.26
C GLU A 363 -3.22 -0.40 17.92
N THR A 364 -1.93 -0.50 17.61
CA THR A 364 -0.90 0.40 18.12
C THR A 364 -1.13 1.82 17.64
N THR A 365 -1.45 1.99 16.35
CA THR A 365 -1.75 3.32 15.78
C THR A 365 -3.00 3.94 16.41
N ILE A 366 -4.07 3.16 16.62
CA ILE A 366 -5.25 3.64 17.35
C ILE A 366 -4.88 4.11 18.77
N LYS A 367 -4.14 3.30 19.52
CA LYS A 367 -3.71 3.66 20.88
C LYS A 367 -2.83 4.91 20.88
N ASN A 368 -1.91 5.04 19.93
CA ASN A 368 -1.04 6.21 19.82
C ASN A 368 -1.83 7.49 19.51
N LEU A 369 -2.84 7.43 18.63
CA LEU A 369 -3.74 8.55 18.39
C LEU A 369 -4.53 8.93 19.65
N CYS A 370 -5.03 7.95 20.40
CA CYS A 370 -5.71 8.21 21.68
C CYS A 370 -4.76 8.85 22.70
N VAL A 371 -3.50 8.41 22.77
CA VAL A 371 -2.49 9.01 23.66
C VAL A 371 -2.15 10.44 23.23
N CYS A 372 -2.02 10.70 21.93
CA CYS A 372 -1.78 12.03 21.38
C CYS A 372 -2.88 13.01 21.79
N ALA A 373 -4.15 12.65 21.57
CA ALA A 373 -5.29 13.47 21.98
C ALA A 373 -5.35 13.68 23.51
N ARG A 374 -5.13 12.63 24.30
CA ARG A 374 -5.12 12.71 25.78
C ARG A 374 -3.97 13.54 26.35
N ARG A 375 -2.87 13.70 25.62
CA ARG A 375 -1.78 14.62 25.96
C ARG A 375 -2.18 16.09 25.79
N GLY A 376 -3.36 16.37 25.22
CA GLY A 376 -3.86 17.72 24.93
C GLY A 376 -3.51 18.23 23.53
N VAL A 377 -2.97 17.38 22.65
CA VAL A 377 -2.70 17.74 21.24
C VAL A 377 -4.02 17.78 20.48
N GLN A 378 -4.28 18.87 19.75
CA GLN A 378 -5.45 18.98 18.89
C GLN A 378 -5.35 17.97 17.74
N THR A 379 -6.02 16.84 17.89
CA THR A 379 -5.91 15.71 16.97
C THR A 379 -7.16 15.61 16.10
N THR A 380 -6.99 15.79 14.79
CA THR A 380 -8.09 15.75 13.82
C THR A 380 -7.89 14.64 12.79
N LEU A 381 -8.93 13.86 12.54
CA LEU A 381 -8.97 12.81 11.53
C LEU A 381 -10.05 13.14 10.49
N VAL A 382 -9.63 13.31 9.24
CA VAL A 382 -10.53 13.55 8.10
C VAL A 382 -10.59 12.30 7.22
N VAL A 383 -11.79 11.78 7.01
CA VAL A 383 -12.06 10.56 6.25
C VAL A 383 -13.28 10.78 5.35
N PRO A 384 -13.46 10.05 4.24
CA PRO A 384 -14.63 10.20 3.39
C PRO A 384 -15.91 9.68 4.08
N ALA A 385 -17.00 10.45 3.98
CA ALA A 385 -18.32 9.99 4.40
C ALA A 385 -18.79 8.78 3.55
N ARG A 386 -18.46 8.82 2.25
CA ARG A 386 -18.77 7.77 1.28
C ARG A 386 -17.48 7.11 0.80
N ASN A 387 -17.31 5.86 1.19
CA ASN A 387 -16.22 5.00 0.75
C ASN A 387 -16.68 4.09 -0.38
N ASP A 388 -15.81 3.84 -1.35
CA ASP A 388 -16.09 3.01 -2.53
C ASP A 388 -16.14 1.48 -2.23
N SER A 389 -15.98 1.14 -0.94
CA SER A 389 -16.11 -0.17 -0.32
C SER A 389 -16.86 -0.05 1.01
N TRP A 390 -18.07 -0.63 1.08
CA TRP A 390 -18.89 -0.61 2.29
C TRP A 390 -18.20 -1.31 3.48
N MET A 391 -17.41 -2.35 3.20
CA MET A 391 -16.71 -3.13 4.21
C MET A 391 -15.59 -2.31 4.86
N VAL A 392 -14.83 -1.57 4.05
CA VAL A 392 -13.81 -0.62 4.55
C VAL A 392 -14.47 0.51 5.33
N ALA A 393 -15.61 1.02 4.85
CA ALA A 393 -16.37 2.05 5.55
C ALA A 393 -16.85 1.59 6.94
N ALA A 394 -17.31 0.33 7.05
CA ALA A 394 -17.75 -0.25 8.31
C ALA A 394 -16.59 -0.55 9.27
N ALA A 395 -15.48 -1.09 8.76
CA ALA A 395 -14.25 -1.33 9.52
C ALA A 395 -13.60 -0.02 10.01
N SER A 396 -13.66 1.04 9.20
CA SER A 396 -13.18 2.35 9.64
C SER A 396 -13.99 2.88 10.82
N ARG A 397 -15.32 2.84 10.69
CA ARG A 397 -16.25 3.28 11.73
C ARG A 397 -16.22 2.40 13.00
N SER A 398 -15.70 1.16 12.95
CA SER A 398 -15.51 0.39 14.18
C SER A 398 -14.44 0.99 15.10
N ASN A 399 -13.54 1.81 14.57
CA ASN A 399 -12.44 2.43 15.31
C ASN A 399 -12.76 3.81 15.88
N TYR A 400 -13.92 4.42 15.54
CA TYR A 400 -14.23 5.80 15.95
C TYR A 400 -14.47 5.95 17.45
N GLU A 401 -15.14 4.99 18.09
CA GLU A 401 -15.51 5.10 19.50
C GLU A 401 -14.32 5.31 20.45
N PRO A 402 -13.23 4.51 20.41
CA PRO A 402 -12.07 4.77 21.26
C PRO A 402 -11.37 6.10 20.97
N LEU A 403 -11.44 6.60 19.72
CA LEU A 403 -10.83 7.87 19.31
C LEU A 403 -11.64 9.07 19.81
N LEU A 404 -12.96 9.05 19.63
CA LEU A 404 -13.88 10.08 20.12
C LEU A 404 -13.78 10.19 21.65
N ASN A 405 -13.82 9.06 22.36
CA ASN A 405 -13.67 9.02 23.82
C ASN A 405 -12.29 9.54 24.29
N ALA A 406 -11.28 9.57 23.42
CA ALA A 406 -9.97 10.11 23.73
C ALA A 406 -9.81 11.61 23.38
N GLY A 407 -10.81 12.21 22.73
CA GLY A 407 -10.80 13.61 22.31
C GLY A 407 -10.31 13.85 20.87
N VAL A 408 -10.23 12.81 20.04
CA VAL A 408 -9.92 12.97 18.61
C VAL A 408 -11.14 13.52 17.88
N ASP A 409 -10.95 14.58 17.10
CA ASP A 409 -11.99 15.20 16.29
C ASP A 409 -12.10 14.50 14.93
N ILE A 410 -13.24 13.85 14.66
CA ILE A 410 -13.44 13.04 13.44
C ILE A 410 -14.40 13.76 12.50
N HIS A 411 -13.97 13.94 11.26
CA HIS A 411 -14.70 14.63 10.19
C HIS A 411 -14.94 13.69 9.00
N GLU A 412 -16.21 13.49 8.64
CA GLU A 412 -16.61 12.73 7.45
C GLU A 412 -16.86 13.67 6.27
N PHE A 413 -15.96 13.68 5.29
CA PHE A 413 -15.99 14.54 4.10
C PHE A 413 -17.11 14.16 3.12
N ASN A 414 -17.90 15.16 2.71
CA ASN A 414 -19.08 14.96 1.85
C ASN A 414 -18.88 15.38 0.39
N GLY A 415 -17.73 15.95 0.03
CA GLY A 415 -17.48 16.52 -1.30
C GLY A 415 -16.99 15.53 -2.36
N GLY A 416 -17.24 14.22 -2.20
CA GLY A 416 -16.73 13.15 -3.08
C GLY A 416 -15.91 12.10 -2.32
N LEU A 417 -15.10 11.32 -3.05
CA LEU A 417 -14.16 10.36 -2.48
C LEU A 417 -12.87 11.08 -2.11
N LEU A 418 -12.74 11.46 -0.84
CA LEU A 418 -11.49 11.99 -0.29
C LEU A 418 -10.44 10.88 -0.23
N HIS A 419 -9.43 11.00 -1.08
CA HIS A 419 -8.37 10.01 -1.26
C HIS A 419 -6.96 10.59 -1.08
N ALA A 420 -6.85 11.86 -0.69
CA ALA A 420 -5.62 12.41 -0.13
C ALA A 420 -5.11 11.55 1.05
N LYS A 421 -3.79 11.33 1.12
CA LYS A 421 -3.13 10.74 2.31
C LYS A 421 -2.06 11.70 2.80
N THR A 422 -2.43 12.45 3.83
CA THR A 422 -1.63 13.60 4.28
C THR A 422 -1.58 13.67 5.79
N ILE A 423 -0.46 14.11 6.34
CA ILE A 423 -0.30 14.38 7.76
C ILE A 423 0.31 15.77 7.90
N THR A 424 -0.24 16.59 8.79
CA THR A 424 0.36 17.85 9.21
C THR A 424 0.64 17.79 10.71
N ILE A 425 1.85 18.17 11.11
CA ILE A 425 2.32 18.15 12.50
C ILE A 425 2.71 19.58 12.88
N ASP A 426 2.02 20.13 13.87
CA ASP A 426 2.30 21.43 14.50
C ASP A 426 2.41 22.63 13.52
N ARG A 427 1.93 22.47 12.28
CA ARG A 427 2.14 23.41 11.16
C ARG A 427 3.62 23.67 10.84
N GLU A 428 4.47 22.71 11.14
CA GLU A 428 5.92 22.77 10.88
C GLU A 428 6.37 21.68 9.91
N ILE A 429 5.67 20.54 9.89
CA ILE A 429 6.00 19.40 9.03
C ILE A 429 4.75 18.98 8.27
N GLY A 430 4.90 18.86 6.96
CA GLY A 430 3.88 18.30 6.07
C GLY A 430 4.34 16.97 5.49
N VAL A 431 3.44 15.98 5.47
CA VAL A 431 3.67 14.68 4.85
C VAL A 431 2.60 14.45 3.78
N VAL A 432 3.03 14.12 2.58
CA VAL A 432 2.16 13.71 1.47
C VAL A 432 2.65 12.36 0.97
N MET A 433 1.78 11.34 0.97
CA MET A 433 2.17 9.97 0.67
C MET A 433 1.13 9.23 -0.18
N SER A 434 1.53 8.08 -0.72
CA SER A 434 0.64 7.15 -1.41
C SER A 434 -0.05 6.16 -0.47
N ALA A 435 0.54 5.95 0.72
CA ALA A 435 0.08 4.99 1.72
C ALA A 435 -1.18 5.43 2.43
N ASN A 436 -2.18 4.55 2.52
CA ASN A 436 -3.33 4.76 3.40
C ASN A 436 -2.96 4.41 4.84
N LEU A 437 -3.81 4.85 5.79
CA LEU A 437 -3.75 4.36 7.18
C LEU A 437 -4.50 3.04 7.33
N ASP A 438 -4.07 2.03 6.57
CA ASP A 438 -4.61 0.67 6.58
C ASP A 438 -3.51 -0.40 6.72
N ARG A 439 -3.90 -1.61 7.13
CA ARG A 439 -2.95 -2.71 7.37
C ARG A 439 -2.20 -3.14 6.11
N ARG A 440 -2.79 -2.98 4.93
CA ARG A 440 -2.15 -3.35 3.65
C ARG A 440 -1.02 -2.41 3.30
N SER A 441 -1.25 -1.10 3.39
CA SER A 441 -0.25 -0.05 3.16
C SER A 441 0.87 -0.14 4.19
N PHE A 442 0.56 -0.58 5.40
CA PHE A 442 1.51 -0.73 6.51
C PHE A 442 2.41 -1.96 6.40
N ASN A 443 1.93 -3.08 5.83
CA ASN A 443 2.63 -4.37 5.93
C ASN A 443 2.98 -5.01 4.57
N LEU A 444 2.32 -4.60 3.50
CA LEU A 444 2.31 -5.33 2.23
C LEU A 444 2.71 -4.44 1.06
N ASN A 445 1.97 -3.38 0.79
CA ASN A 445 2.12 -2.62 -0.45
C ASN A 445 3.47 -1.89 -0.55
N PHE A 446 3.91 -1.69 -1.80
CA PHE A 446 4.95 -0.72 -2.09
C PHE A 446 4.32 0.67 -2.02
N GLU A 447 4.87 1.53 -1.17
CA GLU A 447 4.41 2.91 -0.99
C GLU A 447 5.58 3.89 -1.12
N CYS A 448 5.26 5.15 -1.35
CA CYS A 448 6.21 6.25 -1.34
C CYS A 448 5.56 7.54 -0.83
N GLY A 449 6.36 8.53 -0.47
CA GLY A 449 5.89 9.85 -0.09
C GLY A 449 7.03 10.82 0.15
N GLY A 450 6.67 12.07 0.44
CA GLY A 450 7.61 13.11 0.86
C GLY A 450 7.25 13.64 2.24
N ILE A 451 8.27 13.80 3.08
CA ILE A 451 8.23 14.60 4.31
C ILE A 451 8.91 15.93 4.00
N ILE A 452 8.19 17.03 4.25
CA ILE A 452 8.65 18.39 3.99
C ILE A 452 8.77 19.09 5.33
N TYR A 453 9.99 19.50 5.67
CA TYR A 453 10.34 20.14 6.94
C TYR A 453 10.32 21.66 6.81
N ASP A 454 9.14 22.20 6.52
CA ASP A 454 8.94 23.62 6.25
C ASP A 454 7.56 24.09 6.71
N SER A 455 7.52 25.17 7.49
CA SER A 455 6.29 25.71 8.06
C SER A 455 5.36 26.31 7.00
N ASP A 456 5.88 26.99 5.98
CA ASP A 456 5.04 27.61 4.95
C ASP A 456 4.33 26.54 4.10
N PHE A 457 5.03 25.46 3.77
CA PHE A 457 4.43 24.29 3.14
C PHE A 457 3.42 23.60 4.06
N ALA A 458 3.76 23.39 5.34
CA ALA A 458 2.86 22.74 6.29
C ALA A 458 1.58 23.55 6.52
N VAL A 459 1.65 24.89 6.52
CA VAL A 459 0.48 25.78 6.57
C VAL A 459 -0.37 25.64 5.30
N GLN A 460 0.24 25.64 4.11
CA GLN A 460 -0.51 25.41 2.86
C GLN A 460 -1.23 24.05 2.84
N LEU A 461 -0.57 23.00 3.33
CA LEU A 461 -1.17 21.68 3.47
C LEU A 461 -2.30 21.69 4.50
N ARG A 462 -2.13 22.39 5.62
CA ARG A 462 -3.15 22.54 6.65
C ARG A 462 -4.37 23.30 6.15
N ASP A 463 -4.19 24.31 5.32
CA ASP A 463 -5.28 25.08 4.71
C ASP A 463 -6.05 24.21 3.71
N LEU A 464 -5.35 23.39 2.92
CA LEU A 464 -6.00 22.37 2.09
C LEU A 464 -6.84 21.40 2.94
N GLN A 465 -6.30 20.90 4.04
CA GLN A 465 -7.03 20.05 4.99
C GLN A 465 -8.22 20.78 5.63
N GLN A 466 -8.09 22.08 5.90
CA GLN A 466 -9.17 22.91 6.42
C GLN A 466 -10.35 22.96 5.43
N SER A 467 -10.05 23.08 4.14
CA SER A 467 -11.09 23.03 3.09
C SER A 467 -11.83 21.67 3.04
N TYR A 468 -11.20 20.58 3.49
CA TYR A 468 -11.87 19.30 3.63
C TYR A 468 -12.77 19.29 4.86
N ILE A 469 -12.27 19.78 5.99
CA ILE A 469 -13.02 19.88 7.25
C ILE A 469 -14.28 20.74 7.08
N GLU A 470 -14.20 21.88 6.40
CA GLU A 470 -15.35 22.76 6.12
C GLU A 470 -16.45 22.10 5.28
N ARG A 471 -16.11 21.08 4.49
CA ARG A 471 -17.04 20.28 3.68
C ARG A 471 -17.39 18.94 4.34
N SER A 472 -17.05 18.78 5.62
CA SER A 472 -17.25 17.55 6.38
C SER A 472 -18.38 17.67 7.39
N GLY A 473 -19.02 16.54 7.68
CA GLY A 473 -19.86 16.40 8.86
C GLY A 473 -18.98 15.97 10.04
N ARG A 474 -18.99 16.75 11.12
CA ARG A 474 -18.33 16.38 12.37
C ARG A 474 -19.08 15.22 13.03
N ILE A 475 -18.35 14.22 13.49
CA ILE A 475 -18.93 13.09 14.23
C ILE A 475 -19.01 13.45 15.72
N GLU A 476 -20.22 13.73 16.18
CA GLU A 476 -20.50 14.04 17.58
C GLU A 476 -20.52 12.76 18.44
N GLU A 477 -19.69 12.71 19.48
CA GLU A 477 -19.55 11.54 20.37
C GLU A 477 -20.90 11.09 20.95
N HIS A 478 -21.69 12.05 21.44
CA HIS A 478 -22.97 11.79 22.10
C HIS A 478 -24.03 11.20 21.14
N GLU A 479 -23.97 11.52 19.85
CA GLU A 479 -24.83 10.90 18.83
C GLU A 479 -24.27 9.54 18.40
N TRP A 480 -22.95 9.46 18.24
CA TRP A 480 -22.26 8.24 17.84
C TRP A 480 -22.53 7.09 18.80
N LEU A 481 -22.53 7.34 20.11
CA LEU A 481 -22.77 6.34 21.15
C LEU A 481 -24.22 5.84 21.20
N LYS A 482 -25.19 6.60 20.67
CA LYS A 482 -26.62 6.23 20.63
C LYS A 482 -27.00 5.31 19.47
N ARG A 483 -26.05 4.95 18.60
CA ARG A 483 -26.30 4.10 17.43
C ARG A 483 -26.88 2.72 17.83
N GLY A 484 -27.87 2.27 17.06
CA GLY A 484 -28.59 1.01 17.33
C GLY A 484 -27.67 -0.22 17.33
N LEU A 485 -28.04 -1.22 18.13
CA LEU A 485 -27.25 -2.44 18.36
C LEU A 485 -26.83 -3.14 17.06
N ALA A 486 -27.73 -3.22 16.08
CA ALA A 486 -27.46 -3.84 14.78
C ALA A 486 -26.29 -3.15 14.03
N ARG A 487 -26.25 -1.81 14.03
CA ARG A 487 -25.17 -1.05 13.39
C ARG A 487 -23.85 -1.20 14.15
N ARG A 488 -23.90 -1.27 15.49
CA ARG A 488 -22.71 -1.54 16.32
C ARG A 488 -22.13 -2.92 16.01
N VAL A 489 -22.97 -3.97 16.04
CA VAL A 489 -22.55 -5.35 15.71
C VAL A 489 -22.02 -5.44 14.29
N GLY A 490 -22.70 -4.84 13.31
CA GLY A 490 -22.25 -4.83 11.91
C GLY A 490 -20.87 -4.20 11.73
N ASN A 491 -20.63 -3.05 12.36
CA ASN A 491 -19.31 -2.40 12.32
C ASN A 491 -18.24 -3.27 12.99
N THR A 492 -18.52 -3.85 14.18
CA THR A 492 -17.58 -4.73 14.87
C THR A 492 -17.23 -5.98 14.04
N LEU A 493 -18.24 -6.59 13.38
CA LEU A 493 -18.03 -7.73 12.49
C LEU A 493 -17.15 -7.37 11.28
N ALA A 494 -17.38 -6.21 10.66
CA ALA A 494 -16.50 -5.70 9.61
C ALA A 494 -15.08 -5.42 10.14
N GLY A 495 -14.97 -4.94 11.38
CA GLY A 495 -13.70 -4.74 12.09
C GLY A 495 -12.88 -6.04 12.21
N PHE A 496 -13.50 -7.21 12.37
CA PHE A 496 -12.76 -8.49 12.36
C PHE A 496 -12.14 -8.82 11.00
N LEU A 497 -12.63 -8.25 9.91
CA LEU A 497 -12.07 -8.42 8.57
C LEU A 497 -10.92 -7.43 8.28
N SER A 498 -10.61 -6.50 9.20
CA SER A 498 -9.52 -5.53 9.09
C SER A 498 -8.15 -6.12 8.71
N PRO A 499 -7.74 -7.33 9.14
CA PRO A 499 -6.47 -7.91 8.70
C PRO A 499 -6.36 -8.22 7.20
N ILE A 500 -7.50 -8.28 6.49
CA ILE A 500 -7.59 -8.63 5.07
C ILE A 500 -7.87 -7.38 4.20
N LEU A 501 -8.44 -6.34 4.83
CA LEU A 501 -8.69 -5.00 4.30
C LEU A 501 -7.44 -4.14 4.35
#